data_AF-A0A960N3S0-F1
#
_entry.id   AF-A0A960N3S0-F1
#
_cell.length_a   1.000
_cell.length_b   1.000
_cell.length_c   1.000
_cell.angle_alpha   90.00
_cell.angle_beta   90.00
_cell.angle_gamma   90.00
#
_symmetry.space_group_name_H-M   'P 1'
#
loop_
_entity.id
_entity.type
_entity.pdbx_description
1 polymer ?
#
loop_
_entity_poly.entity_id
_entity_poly.type
_entity_poly.pdbx_seq_one_letter_code
_entity_poly.pdbx_strand_id
1 'polypeptide(L)'
;WWELNGTMRSLPTSRIAAALVVAALLITAWIFFERRQEGDHKANSPSDSTDSLPSPPKSPSGGNSANSGKALTFTPPSIESAADTTVPPDDREIGVRLHEWLTSSPDIDAVSFTIAKAFRTVRKEDQAEVARELIPLVRDEHFDTRLRPLLLDSTLSPDALAQFFRTMTLRTDEIELPLLIEIAKQGDTHPCYDDAIVRLSIRFGGDLNSPWETWQPLVEAELKRKRELLGN
;
A
#
# COMPACT_ATOMS: atom_id res chain seq x y z
N TRP A 1 6.82 -34.07 -46.43
CA TRP A 1 5.76 -33.62 -47.34
C TRP A 1 4.42 -33.82 -46.63
N TRP A 2 4.01 -32.81 -45.86
CA TRP A 2 2.67 -32.69 -45.27
C TRP A 2 2.16 -31.31 -45.67
N GLU A 3 1.11 -31.25 -46.47
CA GLU A 3 0.51 -30.01 -46.97
C GLU A 3 -0.31 -29.32 -45.87
N LEU A 4 0.10 -28.12 -45.49
CA LEU A 4 -0.65 -27.19 -44.66
C LEU A 4 -1.54 -26.31 -45.55
N ASN A 5 -2.76 -26.77 -45.84
CA ASN A 5 -3.81 -25.94 -46.41
C ASN A 5 -4.53 -25.17 -45.30
N GLY A 6 -3.93 -24.06 -44.86
CA GLY A 6 -4.54 -23.10 -43.95
C GLY A 6 -5.41 -22.09 -44.71
N THR A 7 -6.72 -22.29 -44.70
CA THR A 7 -7.70 -21.34 -45.24
C THR A 7 -7.81 -20.14 -44.29
N MET A 8 -7.14 -19.03 -44.61
CA MET A 8 -7.37 -17.75 -43.93
C MET A 8 -8.79 -17.26 -44.23
N ARG A 9 -9.70 -17.42 -43.28
CA ARG A 9 -10.98 -16.73 -43.29
C ARG A 9 -10.72 -15.26 -42.94
N SER A 10 -10.80 -14.39 -43.95
CA SER A 10 -10.77 -12.95 -43.75
C SER A 10 -11.94 -12.54 -42.86
N LEU A 11 -11.63 -12.00 -41.69
CA LEU A 11 -12.62 -11.37 -40.83
C LEU A 11 -13.20 -10.16 -41.59
N PRO A 12 -14.53 -9.95 -41.57
CA PRO A 12 -15.15 -8.84 -42.26
C PRO A 12 -14.65 -7.53 -41.64
N THR A 13 -13.92 -6.76 -42.43
CA THR A 13 -13.30 -5.47 -42.09
C THR A 13 -14.28 -4.47 -41.46
N SER A 14 -15.59 -4.65 -41.70
CA SER A 14 -16.67 -3.85 -41.11
C SER A 14 -16.78 -3.97 -39.58
N ARG A 15 -16.41 -5.11 -38.99
CA ARG A 15 -16.51 -5.31 -37.52
C ARG A 15 -15.38 -4.62 -36.76
N ILE A 16 -14.19 -4.56 -37.35
CA ILE A 16 -13.02 -3.89 -36.76
C ILE A 16 -13.24 -2.37 -36.75
N ALA A 17 -13.81 -1.83 -37.83
CA ALA A 17 -14.14 -0.40 -37.90
C ALA A 17 -15.17 0.03 -36.83
N ALA A 18 -16.20 -0.77 -36.59
CA ALA A 18 -17.21 -0.47 -35.57
C ALA A 18 -16.63 -0.48 -34.14
N ALA A 19 -15.75 -1.43 -33.83
CA ALA A 19 -15.11 -1.51 -32.51
C ALA A 19 -14.22 -0.29 -32.21
N LEU A 20 -13.49 0.21 -33.21
CA LEU A 20 -12.64 1.39 -33.06
C LEU A 20 -13.44 2.68 -32.81
N VAL A 21 -14.60 2.83 -33.45
CA VAL A 21 -15.49 4.00 -33.24
C VAL A 21 -16.06 4.00 -31.82
N VAL A 22 -16.48 2.83 -31.31
CA VAL A 22 -17.00 2.72 -29.93
C VAL A 22 -15.90 3.03 -28.91
N ALA A 23 -14.68 2.52 -29.10
CA ALA A 23 -13.55 2.81 -28.22
C ALA A 23 -13.21 4.31 -28.19
N ALA A 24 -13.20 4.99 -29.34
CA ALA A 24 -12.94 6.42 -29.43
C ALA A 24 -14.02 7.27 -28.71
N LEU A 25 -15.29 6.86 -28.78
CA LEU A 25 -16.39 7.53 -28.08
C LEU A 25 -16.30 7.36 -26.56
N LEU A 26 -15.87 6.19 -26.07
CA LEU A 26 -15.68 5.96 -24.64
C LEU A 26 -14.51 6.79 -24.07
N ILE A 27 -13.40 6.89 -24.81
CA ILE A 27 -12.24 7.70 -24.39
C ILE A 27 -12.61 9.19 -24.33
N THR A 28 -13.35 9.70 -25.32
CA THR A 28 -13.79 11.11 -25.34
C THR A 28 -14.81 11.42 -24.23
N ALA A 29 -15.72 10.49 -23.93
CA ALA A 29 -16.65 10.63 -22.81
C ALA A 29 -15.93 10.64 -21.45
N TRP A 30 -14.91 9.80 -21.28
CA TRP A 30 -14.12 9.73 -20.04
C TRP A 30 -13.34 11.03 -19.78
N ILE A 31 -12.64 11.56 -20.78
CA ILE A 31 -11.90 12.85 -20.68
C ILE A 31 -12.85 14.01 -20.34
N PHE A 32 -14.07 14.02 -20.89
CA PHE A 32 -15.05 15.06 -20.60
C PHE A 32 -15.59 14.98 -19.17
N PHE A 33 -15.75 13.77 -18.63
CA PHE A 33 -16.24 13.57 -17.27
C PHE A 33 -15.21 14.00 -16.21
N GLU A 34 -13.93 13.71 -16.44
CA GLU A 34 -12.85 14.02 -15.51
C GLU A 34 -12.62 15.53 -15.34
N ARG A 35 -12.77 16.31 -16.42
CA ARG A 35 -12.73 17.79 -16.36
C ARG A 35 -13.87 18.42 -15.55
N ARG A 36 -14.96 17.70 -15.27
CA ARG A 36 -16.11 18.26 -14.56
C ARG A 36 -15.96 18.19 -13.04
N GLN A 37 -15.02 17.41 -12.51
CA GLN A 37 -14.82 17.30 -11.06
C GLN A 37 -13.94 18.39 -10.45
N GLU A 38 -13.19 19.17 -11.24
CA GLU A 38 -12.30 20.22 -10.73
C GLU A 38 -12.98 21.59 -10.49
N GLY A 39 -14.31 21.68 -10.66
CA GLY A 39 -15.01 22.97 -10.75
C GLY A 39 -15.59 23.61 -9.47
N ASP A 40 -15.89 22.86 -8.40
CA ASP A 40 -16.88 23.34 -7.40
C ASP A 40 -16.31 23.75 -6.02
N HIS A 41 -15.02 24.06 -5.91
CA HIS A 41 -14.42 24.54 -4.64
C HIS A 41 -13.71 25.89 -4.77
N LYS A 42 -14.51 26.95 -4.94
CA LYS A 42 -14.20 28.36 -4.61
C LYS A 42 -15.56 29.06 -4.44
N ALA A 43 -15.88 29.84 -3.42
CA ALA A 43 -15.12 30.47 -2.35
C ALA A 43 -16.14 30.83 -1.25
N ASN A 44 -15.72 30.78 0.02
CA ASN A 44 -16.20 31.67 1.08
C ASN A 44 -15.46 31.33 2.38
N SER A 45 -14.52 32.18 2.79
CA SER A 45 -14.60 32.83 4.11
C SER A 45 -13.50 33.87 4.32
N PRO A 46 -13.79 34.90 5.14
CA PRO A 46 -13.08 36.16 5.16
C PRO A 46 -11.93 36.19 6.17
N SER A 47 -11.03 37.13 5.92
CA SER A 47 -9.94 37.57 6.79
C SER A 47 -10.43 38.04 8.17
N ASP A 48 -9.67 37.73 9.22
CA ASP A 48 -9.48 38.67 10.31
C ASP A 48 -8.06 38.57 10.88
N SER A 49 -7.54 39.73 11.28
CA SER A 49 -6.12 40.03 11.55
C SER A 49 -5.93 40.30 13.03
N THR A 50 -4.85 39.80 13.64
CA THR A 50 -4.11 40.46 14.75
C THR A 50 -2.90 39.57 15.09
N ASP A 51 -1.64 39.92 14.78
CA ASP A 51 -0.75 40.98 15.29
C ASP A 51 0.13 40.54 16.48
N SER A 52 1.45 40.74 16.29
CA SER A 52 2.54 40.96 17.26
C SER A 52 3.24 39.81 18.04
N LEU A 53 4.51 39.60 17.67
CA LEU A 53 5.69 39.07 18.41
C LEU A 53 5.93 39.78 19.77
N PRO A 54 6.77 39.28 20.75
CA PRO A 54 8.12 38.72 20.56
C PRO A 54 8.59 37.56 21.49
N SER A 55 9.76 36.97 21.19
CA SER A 55 10.54 36.03 22.04
C SER A 55 11.74 36.73 22.74
N PRO A 56 12.67 36.03 23.43
CA PRO A 56 12.66 35.42 24.77
C PRO A 56 13.72 36.08 25.72
N PRO A 57 14.01 35.54 26.93
CA PRO A 57 15.40 35.03 27.13
C PRO A 57 15.60 33.79 28.03
N LYS A 58 16.73 33.12 27.72
CA LYS A 58 17.60 32.09 28.38
C LYS A 58 17.57 31.84 29.91
N SER A 59 17.58 30.52 30.27
CA SER A 59 18.57 29.71 31.08
C SER A 59 19.02 30.17 32.49
N PRO A 60 19.60 29.33 33.41
CA PRO A 60 20.20 27.99 33.25
C PRO A 60 20.06 26.96 34.43
N SER A 61 20.67 25.77 34.22
CA SER A 61 21.49 24.98 35.18
C SER A 61 20.88 24.17 36.34
N GLY A 62 21.24 22.88 36.38
CA GLY A 62 21.82 22.27 37.59
C GLY A 62 21.27 20.90 38.01
N GLY A 63 22.12 19.86 38.01
CA GLY A 63 21.94 18.69 38.89
C GLY A 63 22.42 17.34 38.36
N ASN A 64 23.71 17.05 38.51
CA ASN A 64 24.28 15.70 38.38
C ASN A 64 23.78 14.78 39.52
N SER A 65 23.62 13.48 39.25
CA SER A 65 23.98 12.45 40.25
C SER A 65 24.26 11.10 39.60
N ALA A 66 25.53 10.70 39.65
CA ALA A 66 25.96 9.32 39.51
C ALA A 66 25.71 8.58 40.84
N ASN A 67 25.42 7.28 40.82
CA ASN A 67 26.35 6.24 41.33
C ASN A 67 25.67 4.86 41.49
N SER A 68 26.45 3.83 41.11
CA SER A 68 26.53 2.48 41.67
C SER A 68 25.34 1.51 41.60
N GLY A 69 25.43 0.59 40.64
CA GLY A 69 25.95 -0.76 40.93
C GLY A 69 25.13 -1.65 41.85
N LYS A 70 24.37 -2.59 41.26
CA LYS A 70 24.03 -3.85 41.94
C LYS A 70 23.79 -5.01 40.97
N ALA A 71 24.73 -5.96 41.07
CA ALA A 71 24.64 -7.40 40.85
C ALA A 71 23.68 -7.94 39.76
N LEU A 72 24.29 -8.41 38.67
CA LEU A 72 23.71 -9.37 37.73
C LEU A 72 23.48 -10.70 38.46
N THR A 73 22.23 -10.99 38.80
CA THR A 73 21.77 -12.36 39.08
C THR A 73 21.13 -12.88 37.80
N PHE A 74 21.82 -13.81 37.13
CA PHE A 74 21.35 -14.44 35.90
C PHE A 74 20.40 -15.58 36.29
N THR A 75 19.10 -15.28 36.38
CA THR A 75 18.05 -16.28 36.48
C THR A 75 17.65 -16.68 35.05
N PRO A 76 17.69 -17.96 34.66
CA PRO A 76 17.22 -18.38 33.35
C PRO A 76 15.71 -18.07 33.24
N PRO A 77 15.23 -17.43 32.15
CA PRO A 77 13.80 -17.24 31.97
C PRO A 77 13.16 -18.61 31.71
N SER A 78 12.26 -18.98 32.61
CA SER A 78 11.24 -19.99 32.40
C SER A 78 10.49 -19.65 31.11
N ILE A 79 10.30 -20.64 30.23
CA ILE A 79 9.45 -20.52 29.05
C ILE A 79 8.01 -20.50 29.55
N GLU A 80 7.57 -19.33 30.03
CA GLU A 80 6.15 -19.03 30.17
C GLU A 80 5.61 -18.83 28.76
N SER A 81 4.88 -19.86 28.33
CA SER A 81 3.91 -19.81 27.24
C SER A 81 3.19 -18.47 27.28
N ALA A 82 3.51 -17.58 26.32
CA ALA A 82 2.86 -16.30 26.16
C ALA A 82 1.38 -16.56 25.89
N ALA A 83 0.59 -16.52 26.96
CA ALA A 83 -0.85 -16.42 26.88
C ALA A 83 -1.14 -15.17 26.05
N ASP A 84 -1.84 -15.40 24.96
CA ASP A 84 -2.41 -14.42 24.06
C ASP A 84 -3.11 -13.35 24.91
N THR A 85 -2.40 -12.26 25.19
CA THR A 85 -2.95 -11.16 25.96
C THR A 85 -3.89 -10.45 25.02
N THR A 86 -5.15 -10.88 25.06
CA THR A 86 -6.24 -10.25 24.36
C THR A 86 -6.42 -8.87 24.97
N VAL A 87 -5.65 -7.90 24.47
CA VAL A 87 -5.84 -6.48 24.80
C VAL A 87 -7.28 -6.16 24.38
N PRO A 88 -8.14 -5.73 25.31
CA PRO A 88 -9.52 -5.42 24.97
C PRO A 88 -9.54 -4.35 23.87
N PRO A 89 -10.45 -4.46 22.90
CA PRO A 89 -10.57 -3.46 21.86
C PRO A 89 -10.77 -2.08 22.49
N ASP A 90 -9.95 -1.12 22.08
CA ASP A 90 -10.07 0.27 22.51
C ASP A 90 -11.33 0.87 21.87
N ASP A 91 -12.37 1.06 22.68
CA ASP A 91 -13.71 1.54 22.29
C ASP A 91 -13.73 3.03 21.87
N ARG A 92 -12.60 3.74 21.94
CA ARG A 92 -12.50 5.12 21.46
C ARG A 92 -12.72 5.19 19.95
N GLU A 93 -13.38 6.27 19.51
CA GLU A 93 -13.57 6.58 18.09
C GLU A 93 -12.23 6.57 17.34
N ILE A 94 -12.22 5.96 16.15
CA ILE A 94 -10.97 5.78 15.40
C ILE A 94 -10.29 7.10 15.08
N GLY A 95 -11.04 8.17 14.80
CA GLY A 95 -10.49 9.50 14.56
C GLY A 95 -9.66 10.03 15.74
N VAL A 96 -10.08 9.77 16.97
CA VAL A 96 -9.34 10.17 18.18
C VAL A 96 -8.03 9.39 18.28
N ARG A 97 -8.08 8.07 18.06
CA ARG A 97 -6.90 7.19 18.10
C ARG A 97 -5.90 7.53 16.98
N LEU A 98 -6.40 7.77 15.77
CA LEU A 98 -5.59 8.21 14.64
C LEU A 98 -4.89 9.53 14.94
N HIS A 99 -5.62 10.51 15.48
CA HIS A 99 -5.02 11.79 15.86
C HIS A 99 -3.92 11.61 16.92
N GLU A 100 -4.15 10.79 17.94
CA GLU A 100 -3.16 10.48 18.97
C GLU A 100 -1.90 9.82 18.35
N TRP A 101 -2.06 8.86 17.43
CA TRP A 101 -0.93 8.23 16.77
C TRP A 101 -0.18 9.20 15.85
N LEU A 102 -0.90 10.01 15.07
CA LEU A 102 -0.33 11.00 14.15
C LEU A 102 0.45 12.10 14.89
N THR A 103 0.06 12.40 16.13
CA THR A 103 0.72 13.42 16.98
C THR A 103 1.68 12.83 18.00
N SER A 104 1.84 11.50 18.05
CA SER A 104 2.67 10.81 19.04
C SER A 104 4.17 11.11 18.92
N SER A 105 4.63 11.50 17.74
CA SER A 105 6.04 11.78 17.45
C SER A 105 6.17 12.82 16.34
N PRO A 106 7.18 13.71 16.39
CA PRO A 106 7.54 14.55 15.24
C PRO A 106 8.19 13.75 14.09
N ASP A 107 8.61 12.51 14.33
CA ASP A 107 9.21 11.63 13.32
C ASP A 107 8.13 10.78 12.62
N ILE A 108 7.94 11.03 11.31
CA ILE A 108 6.98 10.33 10.45
C ILE A 108 7.23 8.82 10.40
N ASP A 109 8.49 8.39 10.51
CA ASP A 109 8.81 6.96 10.51
C ASP A 109 8.33 6.27 11.79
N ALA A 110 8.50 6.93 12.93
CA ALA A 110 7.98 6.45 14.20
C ALA A 110 6.44 6.43 14.22
N VAL A 111 5.80 7.45 13.63
CA VAL A 111 4.33 7.53 13.50
C VAL A 111 3.81 6.37 12.65
N SER A 112 4.31 6.20 11.43
CA SER A 112 3.86 5.12 10.54
C SER A 112 4.15 3.73 11.09
N PHE A 113 5.27 3.54 11.79
CA PHE A 113 5.53 2.30 12.52
C PHE A 113 4.48 2.04 13.62
N THR A 114 4.12 3.08 14.38
CA THR A 114 3.10 2.98 15.43
C THR A 114 1.74 2.61 14.86
N ILE A 115 1.31 3.28 13.79
CA ILE A 115 0.04 3.01 13.12
C ILE A 115 0.03 1.60 12.51
N ALA A 116 1.10 1.19 11.81
CA ALA A 116 1.20 -0.14 11.22
C ALA A 116 1.12 -1.26 12.28
N LYS A 117 1.76 -1.05 13.45
CA LYS A 117 1.69 -1.99 14.58
C LYS A 117 0.30 -2.08 15.19
N ALA A 118 -0.41 -0.95 15.27
CA ALA A 118 -1.77 -0.90 15.82
C ALA A 118 -2.84 -1.38 14.83
N PHE A 119 -2.53 -1.46 13.53
CA PHE A 119 -3.51 -1.72 12.47
C PHE A 119 -4.39 -2.95 12.73
N ARG A 120 -3.79 -4.06 13.17
CA ARG A 120 -4.52 -5.31 13.44
C ARG A 120 -5.47 -5.24 14.64
N THR A 121 -5.29 -4.27 15.54
CA THR A 121 -6.18 -4.07 16.70
C THR A 121 -7.33 -3.12 16.38
N VAL A 122 -7.35 -2.54 15.19
CA VAL A 122 -8.43 -1.69 14.68
C VAL A 122 -9.56 -2.59 14.18
N ARG A 123 -10.80 -2.20 14.47
CA ARG A 123 -12.01 -2.89 14.00
C ARG A 123 -12.05 -2.90 12.47
N LYS A 124 -12.61 -3.95 11.86
CA LYS A 124 -12.54 -4.15 10.40
C LYS A 124 -13.15 -2.99 9.61
N GLU A 125 -14.22 -2.40 10.12
CA GLU A 125 -14.91 -1.24 9.55
C GLU A 125 -14.04 0.02 9.49
N ASP A 126 -13.10 0.16 10.44
CA ASP A 126 -12.24 1.34 10.57
C ASP A 126 -10.90 1.17 9.84
N GLN A 127 -10.51 -0.07 9.51
CA GLN A 127 -9.21 -0.39 8.88
C GLN A 127 -8.99 0.34 7.54
N ALA A 128 -10.04 0.57 6.76
CA ALA A 128 -9.94 1.28 5.48
C ALA A 128 -9.60 2.77 5.65
N GLU A 129 -10.03 3.40 6.75
CA GLU A 129 -9.67 4.77 7.10
C GLU A 129 -8.22 4.84 7.59
N VAL A 130 -7.84 3.94 8.49
CA VAL A 130 -6.45 3.85 8.97
C VAL A 130 -5.48 3.57 7.83
N ALA A 131 -5.87 2.73 6.86
CA ALA A 131 -5.04 2.45 5.68
C ALA A 131 -4.77 3.72 4.88
N ARG A 132 -5.80 4.56 4.67
CA ARG A 132 -5.67 5.84 3.96
C ARG A 132 -4.69 6.79 4.64
N GLU A 133 -4.69 6.85 5.96
CA GLU A 133 -3.75 7.69 6.73
C GLU A 133 -2.34 7.08 6.80
N LEU A 134 -2.21 5.75 6.88
CA LEU A 134 -0.92 5.07 6.98
C LEU A 134 -0.12 5.13 5.68
N ILE A 135 -0.77 4.89 4.55
CA ILE A 135 -0.15 4.80 3.22
C ILE A 135 0.82 5.95 2.89
N PRO A 136 0.43 7.24 2.99
CA PRO A 136 1.29 8.36 2.61
C PRO A 136 2.50 8.52 3.54
N LEU A 137 2.46 7.95 4.74
CA LEU A 137 3.54 8.04 5.72
C LEU A 137 4.63 6.98 5.50
N VAL A 138 4.35 5.94 4.71
CA VAL A 138 5.30 4.86 4.45
C VAL A 138 6.11 5.16 3.18
N ARG A 139 7.41 5.35 3.38
CA ARG A 139 8.42 5.44 2.32
C ARG A 139 8.71 4.06 1.73
N ASP A 140 9.19 4.04 0.49
CA ASP A 140 9.53 2.80 -0.23
C ASP A 140 10.55 1.95 0.55
N GLU A 141 11.52 2.60 1.20
CA GLU A 141 12.53 1.99 2.08
C GLU A 141 11.93 1.13 3.20
N HIS A 142 10.74 1.52 3.69
CA HIS A 142 10.04 0.89 4.81
C HIS A 142 8.85 0.06 4.38
N PHE A 143 8.56 0.00 3.08
CA PHE A 143 7.37 -0.68 2.55
C PHE A 143 7.31 -2.14 3.00
N ASP A 144 8.43 -2.85 2.85
CA ASP A 144 8.55 -4.28 3.19
C ASP A 144 8.29 -4.57 4.68
N THR A 145 8.57 -3.62 5.56
CA THR A 145 8.42 -3.81 7.00
C THR A 145 7.07 -3.32 7.54
N ARG A 146 6.43 -2.35 6.85
CA ARG A 146 5.21 -1.69 7.35
C ARG A 146 3.96 -2.09 6.57
N LEU A 147 3.99 -2.04 5.24
CA LEU A 147 2.78 -2.27 4.42
C LEU A 147 2.69 -3.69 3.87
N ARG A 148 3.81 -4.29 3.45
CA ARG A 148 3.80 -5.67 2.92
C ARG A 148 3.16 -6.69 3.87
N PRO A 149 3.46 -6.71 5.18
CA PRO A 149 2.84 -7.69 6.08
C PRO A 149 1.34 -7.49 6.25
N LEU A 150 0.85 -6.25 6.06
CA LEU A 150 -0.58 -5.94 6.09
C LEU A 150 -1.25 -6.32 4.77
N LEU A 151 -0.63 -5.98 3.64
CA LEU A 151 -1.16 -6.31 2.32
C LEU A 151 -1.28 -7.81 2.10
N LEU A 152 -0.36 -8.63 2.61
CA LEU A 152 -0.39 -10.08 2.46
C LEU A 152 -1.30 -10.80 3.47
N ASP A 153 -1.93 -10.06 4.39
CA ASP A 153 -2.79 -10.60 5.43
C ASP A 153 -4.24 -10.62 4.94
N SER A 154 -4.64 -11.75 4.35
CA SER A 154 -5.98 -11.96 3.79
C SER A 154 -7.12 -11.91 4.83
N THR A 155 -6.80 -11.83 6.13
CA THR A 155 -7.80 -11.73 7.20
C THR A 155 -8.30 -10.31 7.45
N LEU A 156 -7.58 -9.30 6.93
CA LEU A 156 -7.93 -7.88 7.04
C LEU A 156 -9.19 -7.53 6.24
N SER A 157 -9.70 -6.33 6.46
CA SER A 157 -10.83 -5.80 5.70
C SER A 157 -10.49 -5.72 4.19
N PRO A 158 -11.35 -6.23 3.29
CA PRO A 158 -11.15 -6.12 1.85
C PRO A 158 -10.94 -4.68 1.37
N ASP A 159 -11.65 -3.72 1.97
CA ASP A 159 -11.51 -2.30 1.63
C ASP A 159 -10.13 -1.76 1.98
N ALA A 160 -9.55 -2.18 3.11
CA ALA A 160 -8.19 -1.80 3.48
C ALA A 160 -7.15 -2.44 2.55
N LEU A 161 -7.31 -3.72 2.22
CA LEU A 161 -6.45 -4.43 1.29
C LEU A 161 -6.49 -3.79 -0.11
N ALA A 162 -7.67 -3.39 -0.58
CA ALA A 162 -7.83 -2.68 -1.85
C ALA A 162 -7.07 -1.34 -1.86
N GLN A 163 -7.08 -0.58 -0.75
CA GLN A 163 -6.29 0.65 -0.63
C GLN A 163 -4.79 0.36 -0.69
N PHE A 164 -4.30 -0.61 0.08
CA PHE A 164 -2.89 -1.00 0.06
C PHE A 164 -2.44 -1.49 -1.31
N PHE A 165 -3.27 -2.33 -1.96
CA PHE A 165 -3.00 -2.86 -3.29
C PHE A 165 -2.93 -1.74 -4.33
N ARG A 166 -3.92 -0.83 -4.36
CA ARG A 166 -3.90 0.33 -5.27
C ARG A 166 -2.64 1.15 -5.11
N THR A 167 -2.23 1.45 -3.88
CA THR A 167 -0.99 2.22 -3.63
C THR A 167 0.25 1.45 -4.03
N MET A 168 0.35 0.16 -3.71
CA MET A 168 1.47 -0.69 -4.13
C MET A 168 1.69 -0.60 -5.64
N THR A 169 0.62 -0.57 -6.45
CA THR A 169 0.72 -0.50 -7.92
C THR A 169 1.24 0.83 -8.47
N LEU A 170 1.43 1.83 -7.60
CA LEU A 170 2.03 3.12 -7.94
C LEU A 170 3.50 3.20 -7.49
N ARG A 171 4.02 2.14 -6.86
CA ARG A 171 5.41 2.06 -6.38
C ARG A 171 6.32 1.53 -7.48
N THR A 172 7.62 1.46 -7.18
CA THR A 172 8.61 0.92 -8.11
C THR A 172 8.37 -0.57 -8.38
N ASP A 173 8.84 -1.05 -9.53
CA ASP A 173 8.68 -2.45 -9.92
C ASP A 173 9.35 -3.42 -8.94
N GLU A 174 10.43 -2.97 -8.29
CA GLU A 174 11.13 -3.72 -7.23
C GLU A 174 10.22 -4.04 -6.03
N ILE A 175 9.17 -3.25 -5.83
CA ILE A 175 8.14 -3.47 -4.81
C ILE A 175 6.91 -4.15 -5.43
N GLU A 176 6.36 -3.57 -6.51
CA GLU A 176 5.09 -4.03 -7.10
C GLU A 176 5.18 -5.49 -7.57
N LEU A 177 6.18 -5.83 -8.41
CA LEU A 177 6.19 -7.12 -9.10
C LEU A 177 6.34 -8.33 -8.17
N PRO A 178 7.26 -8.31 -7.17
CA PRO A 178 7.34 -9.41 -6.21
C PRO A 178 6.04 -9.61 -5.43
N LEU A 179 5.35 -8.52 -5.07
CA LEU A 179 4.10 -8.59 -4.31
C LEU A 179 2.93 -9.13 -5.12
N LEU A 180 2.84 -8.79 -6.41
CA LEU A 180 1.85 -9.39 -7.30
C LEU A 180 2.00 -10.92 -7.34
N ILE A 181 3.25 -11.41 -7.39
CA ILE A 181 3.52 -12.86 -7.34
C ILE A 181 3.14 -13.45 -5.97
N GLU A 182 3.41 -12.77 -4.86
CA GLU A 182 3.05 -13.25 -3.53
C GLU A 182 1.54 -13.30 -3.30
N ILE A 183 0.80 -12.32 -3.80
CA ILE A 183 -0.66 -12.33 -3.79
C ILE A 183 -1.17 -13.47 -4.67
N ALA A 184 -0.63 -13.65 -5.88
CA ALA A 184 -1.00 -14.73 -6.78
C ALA A 184 -0.76 -16.12 -6.16
N LYS A 185 0.32 -16.29 -5.39
CA LYS A 185 0.63 -17.54 -4.67
C LYS A 185 -0.42 -17.92 -3.63
N GLN A 186 -1.12 -16.94 -3.05
CA GLN A 186 -2.18 -17.21 -2.07
C GLN A 186 -3.47 -17.71 -2.73
N GLY A 187 -3.62 -17.56 -4.04
CA GLY A 187 -4.81 -17.97 -4.79
C GLY A 187 -6.06 -17.19 -4.35
N ASP A 188 -7.22 -17.79 -4.61
CA ASP A 188 -8.55 -17.23 -4.29
C ASP A 188 -8.78 -16.92 -2.80
N THR A 189 -7.85 -17.29 -1.92
CA THR A 189 -7.93 -16.94 -0.50
C THR A 189 -7.61 -15.46 -0.23
N HIS A 190 -6.89 -14.80 -1.15
CA HIS A 190 -6.53 -13.40 -1.02
C HIS A 190 -7.53 -12.49 -1.76
N PRO A 191 -8.13 -11.47 -1.10
CA PRO A 191 -9.12 -10.60 -1.73
C PRO A 191 -8.68 -9.87 -3.01
N CYS A 192 -7.37 -9.63 -3.16
CA CYS A 192 -6.79 -8.99 -4.35
C CYS A 192 -6.19 -9.98 -5.37
N TYR A 193 -6.49 -11.28 -5.27
CA TYR A 193 -5.94 -12.30 -6.16
C TYR A 193 -6.23 -12.01 -7.64
N ASP A 194 -7.51 -11.83 -7.99
CA ASP A 194 -7.93 -11.58 -9.38
C ASP A 194 -7.23 -10.36 -9.98
N ASP A 195 -7.15 -9.26 -9.22
CA ASP A 195 -6.46 -8.04 -9.65
C ASP A 195 -4.96 -8.26 -9.86
N ALA A 196 -4.32 -9.09 -9.02
CA ALA A 196 -2.91 -9.41 -9.18
C ALA A 196 -2.65 -10.21 -10.47
N ILE A 197 -3.51 -11.20 -10.74
CA ILE A 197 -3.45 -12.03 -11.95
C ILE A 197 -3.73 -11.20 -13.22
N VAL A 198 -4.74 -10.32 -13.19
CA VAL A 198 -5.02 -9.40 -14.29
C VAL A 198 -3.80 -8.52 -14.58
N ARG A 199 -3.14 -7.99 -13.55
CA ARG A 199 -1.94 -7.16 -13.75
C ARG A 199 -0.76 -7.94 -14.31
N LEU A 200 -0.49 -9.14 -13.79
CA LEU A 200 0.57 -10.00 -14.30
C LEU A 200 0.32 -10.40 -15.76
N SER A 201 -0.91 -10.76 -16.12
CA SER A 201 -1.29 -11.12 -17.49
C SER A 201 -1.24 -9.92 -18.45
N ILE A 202 -1.66 -8.72 -18.05
CA ILE A 202 -1.52 -7.50 -18.86
C ILE A 202 -0.04 -7.21 -19.12
N ARG A 203 0.80 -7.37 -18.11
CA ARG A 203 2.21 -6.96 -18.18
C ARG A 203 3.10 -7.94 -18.94
N PHE A 204 2.93 -9.23 -18.70
CA PHE A 204 3.80 -10.28 -19.25
C PHE A 204 3.11 -11.13 -20.33
N GLY A 205 1.84 -10.89 -20.58
CA GLY A 205 0.99 -11.78 -21.36
C GLY A 205 0.56 -13.00 -20.55
N GLY A 206 -0.14 -13.90 -21.25
CA GLY A 206 -0.69 -15.13 -20.68
C GLY A 206 -2.20 -15.03 -20.43
N ASP A 207 -2.79 -16.19 -20.19
CA ASP A 207 -4.22 -16.30 -19.87
C ASP A 207 -4.45 -15.97 -18.39
N LEU A 208 -5.66 -15.49 -18.05
CA LEU A 208 -6.07 -15.25 -16.66
C LEU A 208 -6.06 -16.51 -15.78
N ASN A 209 -6.02 -17.70 -16.39
CA ASN A 209 -5.94 -18.98 -15.69
C ASN A 209 -4.49 -19.52 -15.63
N SER A 210 -3.50 -18.73 -16.05
CA SER A 210 -2.11 -19.18 -16.00
C SER A 210 -1.68 -19.30 -14.53
N PRO A 211 -0.94 -20.36 -14.16
CA PRO A 211 -0.45 -20.51 -12.81
C PRO A 211 0.64 -19.46 -12.52
N TRP A 212 0.76 -19.04 -11.26
CA TRP A 212 1.67 -17.95 -10.87
C TRP A 212 3.14 -18.25 -11.20
N GLU A 213 3.51 -19.53 -11.26
CA GLU A 213 4.81 -20.05 -11.68
C GLU A 213 5.19 -19.63 -13.10
N THR A 214 4.21 -19.31 -13.95
CA THR A 214 4.43 -18.81 -15.32
C THR A 214 5.08 -17.43 -15.29
N TRP A 215 4.64 -16.55 -14.38
CA TRP A 215 5.11 -15.17 -14.33
C TRP A 215 6.32 -14.97 -13.42
N GLN A 216 6.54 -15.83 -12.42
CA GLN A 216 7.69 -15.70 -11.51
C GLN A 216 9.04 -15.54 -12.26
N PRO A 217 9.43 -16.41 -13.22
CA PRO A 217 10.71 -16.25 -13.91
C PRO A 217 10.76 -14.98 -14.78
N LEU A 218 9.62 -14.50 -15.27
CA LEU A 218 9.54 -13.27 -16.06
C LEU A 218 9.75 -12.03 -15.18
N VAL A 219 9.16 -12.02 -13.99
CA VAL A 219 9.38 -11.00 -12.97
C VAL A 219 10.87 -10.98 -12.55
N GLU A 220 11.45 -12.14 -12.25
CA GLU A 220 12.86 -12.24 -11.87
C GLU A 220 13.80 -11.74 -12.97
N ALA A 221 13.52 -12.09 -14.23
CA ALA A 221 14.28 -11.63 -15.38
C ALA A 221 14.17 -10.11 -15.58
N GLU A 222 12.97 -9.54 -15.45
CA GLU A 222 12.73 -8.09 -15.58
C GLU A 222 13.45 -7.31 -14.48
N LEU A 223 13.35 -7.75 -13.22
CA LEU A 223 14.04 -7.11 -12.09
C LEU A 223 15.56 -7.23 -12.19
N LYS A 224 16.06 -8.34 -12.76
CA LYS A 224 17.49 -8.49 -13.05
C LYS A 224 17.94 -7.51 -14.13
N ARG A 225 17.22 -7.46 -15.26
CA ARG A 225 17.49 -6.55 -16.38
C ARG A 225 17.52 -5.09 -15.91
N LYS A 226 16.57 -4.68 -15.07
CA LYS A 226 16.51 -3.33 -14.51
C LYS A 226 17.73 -2.99 -13.65
N ARG A 227 18.14 -3.90 -12.76
CA ARG A 227 19.33 -3.70 -11.93
C ARG A 227 20.60 -3.56 -12.76
N GLU A 228 20.73 -4.32 -13.84
CA GLU A 228 21.86 -4.21 -14.78
C GLU A 228 21.87 -2.87 -15.54
N LEU A 229 20.70 -2.32 -15.85
CA LEU A 229 20.58 -1.01 -16.51
C LEU A 229 20.86 0.17 -15.56
N LEU A 230 20.54 0.03 -14.27
CA LEU A 230 20.77 1.08 -13.26
C LEU A 230 22.17 1.02 -12.63
N GLY A 231 22.87 -0.12 -12.78
CA GLY A 231 24.23 -0.34 -12.26
C GLY A 231 25.35 0.09 -13.20
N ASN A 232 25.02 0.58 -14.41
CA ASN A 232 25.95 1.17 -15.39
C ASN A 232 25.68 2.68 -15.51
#